data_AF-A0A7H8XHH5-F1
#
_entry.id   AF-A0A7H8XHH5-F1
#
_cell.length_a   1.000
_cell.length_b   1.000
_cell.length_c   1.000
_cell.angle_alpha   90.00
_cell.angle_beta   90.00
_cell.angle_gamma   90.00
#
_symmetry.space_group_name_H-M   'P 1'
#
loop_
_entity.id
_entity.type
_entity.pdbx_description
1 polymer ?
#
loop_
_entity_poly.entity_id
_entity_poly.type
_entity_poly.pdbx_seq_one_letter_code
_entity_poly.pdbx_strand_id
1 'polypeptide(L)'
;MANREIGRLAAHVLLDAVSTYDSSAPEDESGDILDLAVARLADVDCVTVAYNDETSVATVDATDLVGGTVVLLNALVERLVLETGIERALLVSQTREIIDQSL
;
A
#
# COMPACT_ATOMS: atom_id res chain seq x y z
N MET A 1 6.36 -13.04 -12.75
CA MET A 1 7.00 -13.36 -11.44
C MET A 1 7.33 -12.04 -10.81
N ALA A 2 7.02 -11.85 -9.51
CA ALA A 2 7.18 -10.56 -8.84
C ALA A 2 8.63 -10.04 -8.93
N ASN A 3 8.81 -8.81 -9.38
CA ASN A 3 10.07 -8.10 -9.34
C ASN A 3 10.26 -7.49 -7.94
N ARG A 4 11.15 -8.09 -7.16
CA ARG A 4 11.42 -7.69 -5.77
C ARG A 4 11.87 -6.23 -5.64
N GLU A 5 12.56 -5.70 -6.65
CA GLU A 5 13.05 -4.32 -6.61
C GLU A 5 11.90 -3.34 -6.84
N ILE A 6 10.99 -3.62 -7.77
CA ILE A 6 9.78 -2.82 -7.99
C ILE A 6 8.90 -2.84 -6.73
N GLY A 7 8.71 -4.02 -6.12
CA GLY A 7 7.97 -4.12 -4.86
C GLY A 7 8.61 -3.32 -3.72
N ARG A 8 9.95 -3.30 -3.63
CA ARG A 8 10.67 -2.46 -2.66
C ARG A 8 10.42 -0.96 -2.90
N LEU A 9 10.48 -0.52 -4.16
CA LEU A 9 10.21 0.88 -4.53
C LEU A 9 8.76 1.27 -4.22
N ALA A 10 7.80 0.41 -4.55
CA ALA A 10 6.38 0.62 -4.20
C ALA A 10 6.18 0.78 -2.69
N ALA A 11 6.84 -0.06 -1.88
CA ALA A 11 6.79 0.07 -0.41
C ALA A 11 7.34 1.41 0.09
N HIS A 12 8.39 1.95 -0.53
CA HIS A 12 8.91 3.28 -0.18
C HIS A 12 7.94 4.40 -0.56
N VAL A 13 7.34 4.35 -1.75
CA VAL A 13 6.32 5.33 -2.16
C VAL A 13 5.13 5.33 -1.19
N LEU A 14 4.69 4.17 -0.74
CA LEU A 14 3.62 4.06 0.26
C LEU A 14 4.04 4.65 1.61
N LEU A 15 5.29 4.46 2.05
CA LEU A 15 5.81 5.09 3.27
C LEU A 15 5.92 6.61 3.15
N ASP A 16 6.32 7.14 1.99
CA ASP A 16 6.33 8.57 1.73
C ASP A 16 4.92 9.16 1.83
N ALA A 17 3.92 8.45 1.28
CA ALA A 17 2.51 8.82 1.40
C ALA A 17 2.07 8.84 2.87
N VAL A 18 2.36 7.78 3.65
CA VAL A 18 2.06 7.73 5.10
C VAL A 18 2.76 8.86 5.86
N SER A 19 3.99 9.21 5.51
CA SER A 19 4.72 10.29 6.19
C SER A 19 4.13 11.68 5.96
N THR A 20 3.39 11.83 4.86
CA THR A 20 2.74 13.10 4.47
C THR A 20 1.27 13.10 4.87
N TYR A 21 0.66 11.93 5.01
CA TYR A 21 -0.75 11.75 5.34
C TYR A 21 -1.04 12.24 6.76
N ASP A 22 -1.89 13.26 6.85
CA ASP A 22 -2.41 13.78 8.11
C ASP A 22 -3.88 13.40 8.25
N SER A 23 -4.19 12.42 9.11
CA SER A 23 -5.55 11.97 9.37
C SER A 23 -6.45 13.03 10.03
N SER A 24 -5.88 14.17 10.44
CA SER A 24 -6.61 15.29 11.03
C SER A 24 -6.84 16.46 10.06
N ALA A 25 -6.25 16.40 8.85
CA ALA A 25 -6.43 17.40 7.81
C ALA A 25 -7.82 17.28 7.13
N PRO A 26 -8.34 18.37 6.51
CA PRO A 26 -9.54 18.31 5.68
C PRO A 26 -9.40 17.29 4.54
N GLU A 27 -10.51 16.64 4.15
CA GLU A 27 -10.52 15.61 3.09
C GLU A 27 -9.86 16.08 1.78
N ASP A 28 -10.03 17.36 1.44
CA ASP A 28 -9.48 17.97 0.22
C ASP A 28 -7.94 17.97 0.17
N GLU A 29 -7.25 18.06 1.32
CA GLU A 29 -5.77 18.02 1.38
C GLU A 29 -5.23 16.59 1.37
N SER A 30 -6.03 15.61 1.81
CA SER A 30 -5.66 14.19 1.82
C SER A 30 -5.75 13.56 0.42
N GLY A 31 -6.66 14.05 -0.43
CA GLY A 31 -6.80 13.61 -1.82
C GLY A 31 -5.54 13.85 -2.65
N ASP A 32 -4.94 15.03 -2.51
CA ASP A 32 -3.72 15.43 -3.25
C ASP A 32 -2.52 14.49 -2.93
N ILE A 33 -2.43 13.99 -1.69
CA ILE A 33 -1.37 13.07 -1.26
C ILE A 33 -1.55 11.70 -1.91
N LEU A 34 -2.79 11.21 -1.97
CA LEU A 34 -3.11 9.92 -2.57
C LEU A 34 -2.89 9.96 -4.09
N ASP A 35 -3.31 11.03 -4.76
CA ASP A 35 -3.08 11.20 -6.20
C ASP A 35 -1.59 11.26 -6.53
N LEU A 36 -0.79 11.96 -5.72
CA LEU A 36 0.66 11.98 -5.86
C LEU A 36 1.29 10.59 -5.64
N ALA A 37 0.81 9.84 -4.64
CA ALA A 37 1.27 8.49 -4.41
C ALA A 37 0.95 7.57 -5.58
N VAL A 38 -0.27 7.65 -6.14
CA VAL A 38 -0.68 6.89 -7.33
C VAL A 38 0.20 7.24 -8.53
N ALA A 39 0.48 8.52 -8.76
CA ALA A 39 1.39 8.95 -9.83
C ALA A 39 2.79 8.34 -9.67
N ARG A 40 3.36 8.38 -8.47
CA ARG A 40 4.68 7.79 -8.19
C ARG A 40 4.70 6.26 -8.28
N LEU A 41 3.59 5.59 -7.94
CA LEU A 41 3.45 4.14 -8.13
C LEU A 41 3.40 3.78 -9.62
N ALA A 42 2.79 4.64 -10.45
CA ALA A 42 2.85 4.48 -11.90
C ALA A 42 4.26 4.68 -12.45
N ASP A 43 5.02 5.66 -11.94
CA ASP A 43 6.41 5.92 -12.37
C ASP A 43 7.38 4.75 -12.11
N VAL A 44 7.07 3.88 -11.14
CA VAL A 44 7.89 2.69 -10.83
C VAL A 44 7.36 1.40 -11.48
N ASP A 45 6.37 1.50 -12.36
CA ASP A 45 5.74 0.38 -13.07
C ASP A 45 5.21 -0.74 -12.14
N CYS A 46 4.81 -0.41 -10.90
CA CYS A 46 4.35 -1.43 -9.95
C CYS A 46 2.89 -1.88 -10.17
N VAL A 47 2.16 -1.14 -11.02
CA VAL A 47 0.84 -1.50 -11.53
C VAL A 47 0.85 -1.34 -13.04
N THR A 48 0.51 -2.41 -13.76
CA THR A 48 0.41 -2.39 -15.23
C THR A 48 -1.00 -2.75 -15.66
N VAL A 49 -1.48 -2.11 -16.73
CA VAL A 49 -2.79 -2.37 -17.30
C VAL A 49 -2.62 -2.81 -18.75
N ALA A 50 -3.12 -4.00 -19.05
CA ALA A 50 -3.18 -4.54 -20.41
C ALA A 50 -4.64 -4.52 -20.88
N TYR A 51 -4.93 -3.72 -21.91
CA TYR A 51 -6.25 -3.70 -22.53
C TYR A 51 -6.28 -4.59 -23.76
N ASN A 52 -7.31 -5.43 -23.86
CA ASN A 52 -7.58 -6.24 -25.05
C ASN A 52 -8.75 -5.61 -25.82
N ASP A 53 -8.45 -5.01 -26.98
CA ASP A 53 -9.44 -4.35 -27.83
C ASP A 53 -10.50 -5.31 -28.39
N GLU A 54 -10.16 -6.58 -28.62
CA GLU A 54 -11.07 -7.58 -29.22
C GLU A 54 -12.12 -8.06 -28.21
N THR A 55 -11.74 -8.19 -26.95
CA THR A 55 -12.65 -8.65 -25.88
C THR A 55 -13.19 -7.49 -25.04
N SER A 56 -12.66 -6.28 -25.25
CA SER A 56 -12.92 -5.10 -24.41
C SER A 56 -12.61 -5.33 -22.93
N VAL A 57 -11.68 -6.23 -22.61
CA VAL A 57 -11.29 -6.58 -21.24
C VAL A 57 -9.97 -5.89 -20.88
N ALA A 58 -9.96 -5.21 -19.74
CA ALA A 58 -8.74 -4.72 -19.10
C ALA A 58 -8.26 -5.75 -18.05
N THR A 59 -6.99 -6.14 -18.13
CA THR A 59 -6.30 -6.92 -17.10
C THR A 59 -5.36 -6.00 -16.34
N VAL A 60 -5.48 -5.98 -15.01
CA VAL A 60 -4.57 -5.23 -14.14
C VAL A 60 -3.63 -6.20 -13.46
N ASP A 61 -2.32 -5.98 -13.61
CA ASP A 61 -1.29 -6.67 -12.82
C ASP A 61 -0.72 -5.69 -11.79
N ALA A 62 -0.98 -6.00 -10.52
CA ALA A 62 -0.48 -5.27 -9.35
C ALA A 62 0.39 -6.17 -8.46
N THR A 63 0.97 -7.23 -9.01
CA THR A 63 1.73 -8.24 -8.25
C THR A 63 2.85 -7.60 -7.43
N ASP A 64 3.58 -6.64 -8.02
CA ASP A 64 4.73 -6.00 -7.38
C ASP A 64 4.28 -5.01 -6.29
N LEU A 65 3.20 -4.26 -6.54
CA LEU A 65 2.58 -3.42 -5.52
C LEU A 65 2.12 -4.26 -4.32
N VAL A 66 1.36 -5.33 -4.54
CA VAL A 66 0.86 -6.20 -3.46
C VAL A 66 2.02 -6.85 -2.71
N GLY A 67 3.04 -7.34 -3.43
CA GLY A 67 4.24 -7.93 -2.81
C GLY A 67 4.99 -6.94 -1.93
N GLY A 68 5.19 -5.71 -2.41
CA GLY A 68 5.79 -4.62 -1.64
C GLY A 68 5.01 -4.27 -0.39
N THR A 69 3.70 -4.11 -0.52
CA THR A 69 2.78 -3.81 0.59
C THR A 69 2.80 -4.90 1.66
N VAL A 70 2.79 -6.18 1.28
CA VAL A 70 2.86 -7.28 2.25
C VAL A 70 4.18 -7.27 3.03
N VAL A 71 5.31 -7.02 2.36
CA VAL A 71 6.62 -6.92 3.03
C VAL A 71 6.66 -5.73 3.98
N LEU A 72 6.14 -4.58 3.55
CA LEU A 72 6.02 -3.38 4.37
C LEU A 72 5.18 -3.64 5.62
N LEU A 73 3.98 -4.19 5.47
CA LEU A 73 3.09 -4.51 6.59
C LEU A 73 3.73 -5.52 7.54
N ASN A 74 4.44 -6.52 7.01
CA ASN A 74 5.16 -7.48 7.84
C ASN A 74 6.24 -6.81 8.69
N ALA A 75 7.02 -5.89 8.12
CA ALA A 75 8.05 -5.15 8.84
C ALA A 75 7.46 -4.25 9.94
N LEU A 76 6.34 -3.57 9.66
CA LEU A 76 5.64 -2.74 10.64
C LEU A 76 5.07 -3.58 11.79
N VAL A 77 4.44 -4.71 11.48
CA VAL A 77 3.91 -5.66 12.47
C VAL A 77 5.04 -6.21 13.35
N GLU A 78 6.15 -6.65 12.76
CA GLU A 78 7.30 -7.15 13.52
C GLU A 78 7.88 -6.08 14.46
N ARG A 79 8.01 -4.85 13.98
CA ARG A 79 8.46 -3.72 14.81
C ARG A 79 7.51 -3.46 15.98
N LEU A 80 6.21 -3.43 15.74
CA LEU A 80 5.21 -3.19 16.79
C LEU A 80 5.17 -4.32 17.81
N VAL A 81 5.30 -5.58 17.39
CA VAL A 81 5.39 -6.73 18.30
C VAL A 81 6.63 -6.60 19.19
N LEU A 82 7.78 -6.19 18.63
CA LEU A 82 9.01 -5.98 19.41
C LEU A 82 8.89 -4.82 20.40
N GLU A 83 8.24 -3.73 20.03
CA GLU A 83 8.11 -2.53 20.88
C GLU A 83 7.03 -2.70 21.97
N THR A 84 5.95 -3.42 21.69
CA THR A 84 4.78 -3.52 22.60
C THR A 84 4.66 -4.84 23.34
N GLY A 85 5.28 -5.91 22.83
CA GLY A 85 5.10 -7.28 23.31
C GLY A 85 3.72 -7.89 23.00
N ILE A 86 2.86 -7.19 22.24
CA ILE A 86 1.55 -7.69 21.83
C ILE A 86 1.74 -8.87 20.87
N GLU A 87 0.90 -9.90 21.00
CA GLU A 87 0.92 -11.03 20.09
C GLU A 87 0.54 -10.60 18.66
N ARG A 88 1.32 -11.06 17.67
CA ARG A 88 1.10 -10.77 16.25
C ARG A 88 -0.36 -10.99 15.80
N ALA A 89 -0.98 -12.10 16.22
CA ALA A 89 -2.35 -12.42 15.83
C ALA A 89 -3.35 -11.40 16.36
N LEU A 90 -3.17 -10.95 17.61
CA LEU A 90 -4.00 -9.92 18.22
C LEU A 90 -3.82 -8.57 17.52
N LEU A 91 -2.57 -8.18 17.22
CA LEU A 91 -2.28 -6.94 16.50
C LEU A 91 -2.95 -6.90 15.10
N VAL A 92 -2.88 -8.01 14.35
CA VAL A 92 -3.55 -8.13 13.05
C VAL A 92 -5.07 -8.06 13.19
N SER A 93 -5.65 -8.68 14.21
CA SER A 93 -7.10 -8.59 14.48
C SER A 93 -7.53 -7.15 14.78
N GLN A 94 -6.82 -6.46 15.68
CA GLN A 94 -7.09 -5.08 16.04
C GLN A 94 -6.93 -4.13 14.84
N THR A 95 -5.91 -4.37 14.00
CA THR A 95 -5.68 -3.57 12.79
C THR A 95 -6.85 -3.71 11.80
N ARG A 96 -7.41 -4.92 11.65
CA ARG A 96 -8.62 -5.13 10.82
C ARG A 96 -9.82 -4.37 11.35
N GLU A 97 -10.06 -4.43 12.66
CA GLU A 97 -11.17 -3.69 13.28
C GLU A 97 -11.05 -2.18 13.07
N ILE A 98 -9.84 -1.62 13.12
CA ILE A 98 -9.58 -0.20 12.83
C ILE A 98 -9.89 0.13 11.37
N ILE A 99 -9.46 -0.72 10.43
CA ILE A 99 -9.73 -0.53 9.00
C ILE A 99 -11.23 -0.54 8.73
N ASP A 100 -11.97 -1.51 9.29
CA ASP A 100 -13.43 -1.64 9.13
C ASP A 100 -14.21 -0.44 9.72
N GLN A 101 -13.60 0.34 10.61
CA GLN A 101 -14.18 1.56 11.17
C GLN A 101 -13.82 2.83 10.39
N SER A 102 -12.75 2.76 9.58
CA SER A 102 -12.16 3.93 8.92
C SER A 102 -12.53 4.03 7.43
N LEU A 103 -13.06 2.95 6.84
CA LEU A 103 -13.52 2.85 5.46
C LEU A 103 -14.99 2.38 5.42
#